data_AF-A0A379S4C8-F1
#
_entry.id   AF-A0A379S4C8-F1
#
_cell.length_a   1.000
_cell.length_b   1.000
_cell.length_c   1.000
_cell.angle_alpha   90.00
_cell.angle_beta   90.00
_cell.angle_gamma   90.00
#
_symmetry.space_group_name_H-M   'P 1'
#
loop_
_entity.id
_entity.type
_entity.pdbx_description
1 polymer ?
#
loop_
_entity_poly.entity_id
_entity_poly.type
_entity_poly.pdbx_seq_one_letter_code
_entity_poly.pdbx_strand_id
1 'polypeptide(L)'
;MWWGSAPTLWKKIGHNRYRVWPNDMPADLYKVRPHHSLNRNLDHNWQQALTKTSSERRVAVDIMLGGWQEQLILTLTSEEGISITHTLDGMFEEANNPEKALNNLKDGLAKLGQTIYYACEVQVTLPAALFVPNSLLNQFRREAIDMLDTARLARYQRGRRKPVAQPAPVYPQTHLSFLANVYNHKAREFYHRYGVQLIDAAYEAHQEKGDVPVMITRHCLRFGVQSLSKTGERKY
;
A
#
# COMPACT_ATOMS: atom_id res chain seq x y z
N MET A 1 0.66 -31.06 3.11
CA MET A 1 -0.36 -32.13 3.00
C MET A 1 -1.72 -31.45 3.14
N TRP A 2 -2.47 -31.34 2.04
CA TRP A 2 -3.77 -30.67 2.00
C TRP A 2 -4.81 -31.59 2.63
N TRP A 3 -5.42 -31.18 3.75
CA TRP A 3 -6.57 -31.88 4.32
C TRP A 3 -7.83 -31.40 3.58
N GLY A 4 -8.21 -32.15 2.55
CA GLY A 4 -9.57 -32.08 2.01
C GLY A 4 -10.51 -32.76 2.99
N SER A 5 -11.30 -32.00 3.72
CA SER A 5 -12.21 -32.56 4.73
C SER A 5 -13.50 -31.72 4.82
N ALA A 6 -14.63 -32.41 4.69
CA ALA A 6 -16.04 -32.02 4.81
C ALA A 6 -16.38 -30.85 5.79
N PRO A 7 -17.55 -30.18 5.65
CA PRO A 7 -17.81 -28.89 6.30
C PRO A 7 -17.82 -29.00 7.82
N THR A 8 -17.02 -28.15 8.48
CA THR A 8 -17.08 -27.90 9.91
C THR A 8 -18.51 -27.51 10.31
N LEU A 9 -19.17 -28.32 11.13
CA LEU A 9 -20.51 -28.03 11.63
C LEU A 9 -20.40 -26.97 12.72
N TRP A 10 -21.29 -25.99 12.72
CA TRP A 10 -21.34 -24.97 13.76
C TRP A 10 -22.78 -24.63 14.12
N LYS A 11 -23.00 -24.26 15.39
CA LYS A 11 -24.30 -23.88 15.94
C LYS A 11 -24.15 -22.60 16.75
N LYS A 12 -24.97 -21.58 16.45
CA LYS A 12 -25.07 -20.39 17.28
C LYS A 12 -25.74 -20.75 18.61
N ILE A 13 -25.08 -20.45 19.72
CA ILE A 13 -25.56 -20.74 21.09
C ILE A 13 -25.82 -19.46 21.90
N GLY A 14 -25.55 -18.29 21.33
CA GLY A 14 -25.84 -16.99 21.94
C GLY A 14 -25.34 -15.81 21.10
N HIS A 15 -25.44 -14.60 21.65
CA HIS A 15 -24.89 -13.40 21.02
C HIS A 15 -23.36 -13.53 20.88
N ASN A 16 -22.86 -13.58 19.65
CA ASN A 16 -21.45 -13.81 19.31
C ASN A 16 -20.81 -15.09 19.91
N ARG A 17 -21.62 -16.08 20.30
CA ARG A 17 -21.15 -17.38 20.79
C ARG A 17 -21.56 -18.49 19.84
N TYR A 18 -20.56 -19.22 19.35
CA TYR A 18 -20.75 -20.33 18.42
C TYR A 18 -20.10 -21.58 19.00
N ARG A 19 -20.80 -22.71 18.92
CA ARG A 19 -20.23 -24.04 19.12
C ARG A 19 -19.81 -24.57 17.76
N VAL A 20 -18.57 -25.03 17.64
CA VAL A 20 -17.99 -25.52 16.39
C VAL A 20 -17.55 -26.97 16.62
N TRP A 21 -17.90 -27.85 15.70
CA TRP A 21 -17.44 -29.24 15.65
C TRP A 21 -16.43 -29.38 14.51
N PRO A 22 -15.14 -29.58 14.83
CA PRO A 22 -14.13 -29.91 13.85
C PRO A 22 -14.56 -31.17 13.07
N ASN A 23 -14.21 -31.23 11.79
CA ASN A 23 -14.51 -32.39 10.97
C ASN A 23 -13.63 -33.60 11.33
N ASP A 24 -12.42 -33.33 11.82
CA ASP A 24 -11.57 -34.29 12.50
C ASP A 24 -11.17 -33.71 13.85
N MET A 25 -11.05 -34.54 14.88
CA MET A 25 -10.58 -34.16 16.22
C MET A 25 -9.14 -34.67 16.42
N PRO A 26 -8.13 -33.96 15.88
CA PRO A 26 -6.74 -34.21 16.23
C PRO A 26 -6.55 -34.34 17.73
N ALA A 27 -5.70 -35.27 18.17
CA ALA A 27 -5.40 -35.49 19.58
C ALA A 27 -5.00 -34.19 20.33
N ASP A 28 -4.43 -33.21 19.62
CA ASP A 28 -4.02 -31.93 20.20
C ASP A 28 -5.17 -30.97 20.50
N LEU A 29 -6.34 -31.12 19.85
CA LEU A 29 -7.54 -30.31 20.17
C LEU A 29 -8.07 -30.60 21.58
N TYR A 30 -7.82 -31.80 22.13
CA TYR A 30 -8.15 -32.15 23.51
C TYR A 30 -7.31 -31.39 24.54
N LYS A 31 -6.20 -30.76 24.13
CA LYS A 31 -5.29 -29.99 25.00
C LYS A 31 -5.63 -28.50 25.02
N VAL A 32 -6.58 -28.06 24.20
CA VAL A 32 -6.93 -26.63 24.05
C VAL A 32 -7.67 -26.14 25.29
N ARG A 33 -7.18 -25.03 25.87
CA ARG A 33 -7.80 -24.39 27.04
C ARG A 33 -8.95 -23.46 26.60
N PRO A 34 -9.95 -23.23 27.47
CA PRO A 34 -10.91 -22.16 27.26
C PRO A 34 -10.22 -20.82 26.95
N HIS A 35 -10.80 -20.02 26.04
CA HIS A 35 -10.28 -18.74 25.55
C HIS A 35 -9.04 -18.80 24.64
N HIS A 36 -8.63 -19.98 24.17
CA HIS A 36 -7.60 -20.07 23.14
C HIS A 36 -8.05 -19.41 21.83
N SER A 37 -7.19 -18.57 21.23
CA SER A 37 -7.48 -17.89 19.97
C SER A 37 -7.56 -18.91 18.82
N LEU A 38 -8.69 -18.92 18.10
CA LEU A 38 -8.89 -19.76 16.92
C LEU A 38 -8.67 -18.93 15.65
N ASN A 39 -7.71 -19.32 14.82
CA ASN A 39 -7.49 -18.72 13.50
C ASN A 39 -8.27 -19.50 12.43
N ARG A 40 -9.02 -18.79 11.57
CA ARG A 40 -9.83 -19.41 10.49
C ARG A 40 -8.98 -20.12 9.42
N ASN A 41 -7.72 -19.73 9.28
CA ASN A 41 -6.75 -20.36 8.40
C ASN A 41 -5.39 -20.38 9.11
N LEU A 42 -4.76 -21.54 9.20
CA LEU A 42 -3.44 -21.71 9.83
C LEU A 42 -2.35 -21.58 8.75
N ASP A 43 -2.30 -20.44 8.08
CA ASP A 43 -1.20 -20.15 7.16
C ASP A 43 -0.15 -19.31 7.89
N HIS A 44 0.75 -20.01 8.59
CA HIS A 44 1.87 -19.41 9.31
C HIS A 44 2.80 -18.63 8.36
N ASN A 45 2.95 -19.07 7.11
CA ASN A 45 3.79 -18.38 6.14
C ASN A 45 3.17 -17.06 5.72
N TRP A 46 1.85 -17.04 5.48
CA TRP A 46 1.11 -15.82 5.17
C TRP A 46 1.10 -14.82 6.34
N GLN A 47 0.90 -15.29 7.57
CA GLN A 47 0.97 -14.45 8.76
C GLN A 47 2.38 -13.86 8.97
N GLN A 48 3.43 -14.66 8.77
CA GLN A 48 4.81 -14.17 8.83
C GLN A 48 5.15 -13.24 7.65
N ALA A 49 4.53 -13.42 6.49
CA ALA A 49 4.71 -12.54 5.35
C ALA A 49 4.05 -11.17 5.59
N LEU A 50 2.89 -11.12 6.23
CA LEU A 50 2.20 -9.88 6.59
C LEU A 50 2.93 -9.07 7.67
N THR A 51 3.71 -9.72 8.53
CA THR A 51 4.50 -9.01 9.55
C THR A 51 5.85 -8.50 9.04
N LYS A 52 6.29 -8.95 7.85
CA LYS A 52 7.51 -8.46 7.21
C LYS A 52 7.19 -7.26 6.32
N THR A 53 8.14 -6.32 6.23
CA THR A 53 8.08 -5.24 5.25
C THR A 53 8.04 -5.84 3.85
N SER A 54 6.88 -5.77 3.20
CA SER A 54 6.64 -6.40 1.90
C SER A 54 7.20 -5.59 0.72
N SER A 55 7.36 -4.28 0.91
CA SER A 55 7.96 -3.37 -0.06
C SER A 55 8.38 -2.07 0.62
N GLU A 56 9.48 -1.47 0.16
CA GLU A 56 9.83 -0.08 0.46
C GLU A 56 9.96 0.69 -0.86
N ARG A 57 9.38 1.90 -0.92
CA ARG A 57 9.60 2.83 -2.02
C ARG A 57 10.32 4.04 -1.46
N ARG A 58 11.54 4.27 -1.94
CA ARG A 58 12.32 5.47 -1.66
C ARG A 58 12.42 6.34 -2.92
N VAL A 59 12.72 7.62 -2.72
CA VAL A 59 12.87 8.63 -3.77
C VAL A 59 14.35 8.81 -4.06
N ALA A 60 14.75 8.71 -5.32
CA ALA A 60 16.14 8.92 -5.71
C ALA A 60 16.52 10.40 -5.56
N VAL A 61 17.72 10.67 -5.05
CA VAL A 61 18.27 12.03 -4.95
C VAL A 61 19.72 12.04 -5.44
N ASP A 62 20.00 12.95 -6.36
CA ASP A 62 21.35 13.30 -6.76
C ASP A 62 21.88 14.42 -5.86
N ILE A 63 23.09 14.22 -5.36
CA ILE A 63 23.74 15.10 -4.39
C ILE A 63 24.99 15.68 -5.01
N MET A 64 25.10 17.01 -5.03
CA MET A 64 26.29 17.72 -5.47
C MET A 64 26.78 18.65 -4.36
N LEU A 65 28.01 18.43 -3.89
CA LEU A 65 28.69 19.32 -2.97
C LEU A 65 29.77 20.10 -3.73
N GLY A 66 29.65 21.42 -3.73
CA GLY A 66 30.69 22.35 -4.16
C GLY A 66 31.04 23.34 -3.07
N GLY A 67 31.88 24.33 -3.40
CA GLY A 67 32.28 25.39 -2.47
C GLY A 67 33.79 25.59 -2.38
N TRP A 68 34.22 26.28 -1.34
CA TRP A 68 35.60 26.61 -1.01
C TRP A 68 35.78 26.74 0.52
N GLN A 69 36.94 27.22 0.96
CA GLN A 69 37.32 27.26 2.38
C GLN A 69 36.37 28.08 3.27
N GLU A 70 35.63 29.05 2.74
CA GLU A 70 34.75 29.93 3.53
C GLU A 70 33.27 29.54 3.44
N GLN A 71 32.91 28.69 2.47
CA GLN A 71 31.53 28.34 2.20
C GLN A 71 31.41 27.02 1.44
N LEU A 72 30.51 26.16 1.89
CA LEU A 72 30.09 24.96 1.19
C LEU A 72 28.69 25.12 0.61
N ILE A 73 28.47 24.52 -0.55
CA ILE A 73 27.22 24.61 -1.31
C ILE A 73 26.74 23.18 -1.60
N LEU A 74 25.60 22.80 -1.04
CA LEU A 74 24.99 21.49 -1.22
C LEU A 74 23.74 21.63 -2.07
N THR A 75 23.73 20.99 -3.23
CA THR A 75 22.58 20.92 -4.12
C THR A 75 22.02 19.50 -4.09
N LEU A 76 20.72 19.37 -3.82
CA LEU A 76 19.99 18.11 -3.85
C LEU A 76 18.94 18.16 -4.95
N THR A 77 18.88 17.15 -5.81
CA THR A 77 17.88 17.05 -6.89
C THR A 77 17.14 15.72 -6.80
N SER A 78 15.81 15.75 -6.65
CA SER A 78 14.99 14.54 -6.60
C SER A 78 14.73 13.93 -7.98
N GLU A 79 14.33 12.66 -8.01
CA GLU A 79 13.92 11.93 -9.24
C GLU A 79 12.80 12.61 -10.04
N GLU A 80 12.06 13.53 -9.42
CA GLU A 80 10.98 14.32 -10.03
C GLU A 80 11.50 15.64 -10.66
N GLY A 81 12.80 15.90 -10.58
CA GLY A 81 13.44 17.14 -11.07
C GLY A 81 13.27 18.33 -10.13
N ILE A 82 13.02 18.10 -8.83
CA ILE A 82 12.93 19.17 -7.83
C ILE A 82 14.30 19.36 -7.21
N SER A 83 14.85 20.57 -7.34
CA SER A 83 16.19 20.90 -6.88
C SER A 83 16.15 21.99 -5.81
N ILE A 84 16.99 21.85 -4.79
CA ILE A 84 17.25 22.87 -3.77
C ILE A 84 18.76 23.05 -3.64
N THR A 85 19.16 24.23 -3.18
CA THR A 85 20.55 24.53 -2.83
C THR A 85 20.57 25.09 -1.41
N HIS A 86 21.41 24.51 -0.57
CA HIS A 86 21.66 24.95 0.81
C HIS A 86 23.13 25.32 0.96
N THR A 87 23.42 26.40 1.67
CA THR A 87 24.79 26.90 1.88
C THR A 87 25.17 26.79 3.35
N LEU A 88 26.44 26.47 3.58
CA LEU A 88 27.02 26.40 4.91
C LEU A 88 28.25 27.30 4.95
N ASP A 89 28.13 28.41 5.66
CA ASP A 89 29.24 29.32 5.92
C ASP A 89 30.13 28.77 7.04
N GLY A 90 31.44 28.90 6.88
CA GLY A 90 32.40 28.45 7.89
C GLY A 90 33.81 28.46 7.36
N MET A 91 34.80 28.36 8.26
CA MET A 91 36.20 28.24 7.87
C MET A 91 36.61 26.77 7.88
N PHE A 92 36.82 26.21 6.69
CA PHE A 92 37.19 24.83 6.48
C PHE A 92 38.66 24.73 6.10
N GLU A 93 39.42 24.00 6.92
CA GLU A 93 40.83 23.75 6.66
C GLU A 93 41.02 22.64 5.62
N GLU A 94 42.12 22.71 4.88
CA GLU A 94 42.53 21.61 4.02
C GLU A 94 42.87 20.37 4.87
N ALA A 95 42.40 19.22 4.43
CA ALA A 95 42.60 17.98 5.15
C ALA A 95 44.03 17.45 4.97
N ASN A 96 44.66 17.05 6.08
CA ASN A 96 45.96 16.36 6.07
C ASN A 96 45.96 15.08 5.21
N ASN A 97 44.80 14.43 5.04
CA ASN A 97 44.62 13.30 4.13
C ASN A 97 43.46 13.60 3.17
N PRO A 98 43.74 14.05 1.94
CA PRO A 98 42.72 14.53 1.02
C PRO A 98 41.77 13.43 0.55
N GLU A 99 42.28 12.23 0.24
CA GLU A 99 41.46 11.10 -0.20
C GLU A 99 40.46 10.67 0.88
N LYS A 100 40.94 10.58 2.13
CA LYS A 100 40.08 10.21 3.27
C LYS A 100 39.00 11.27 3.52
N ALA A 101 39.33 12.55 3.40
CA ALA A 101 38.35 13.63 3.58
C ALA A 101 37.27 13.60 2.50
N LEU A 102 37.64 13.43 1.23
CA LEU A 102 36.68 13.31 0.13
C LEU A 102 35.76 12.08 0.29
N ASN A 103 36.31 10.94 0.70
CA ASN A 103 35.50 9.75 0.97
C ASN A 103 34.57 9.96 2.16
N ASN A 104 35.03 10.60 3.24
CA ASN A 104 34.17 10.94 4.38
C ASN A 104 33.03 11.87 3.98
N LEU A 105 33.28 12.85 3.11
CA LEU A 105 32.23 13.74 2.58
C LEU A 105 31.21 12.95 1.77
N LYS A 106 31.65 12.12 0.82
CA LYS A 106 30.77 11.27 0.01
C LYS A 106 29.92 10.36 0.88
N ASP A 107 30.54 9.61 1.78
CA ASP A 107 29.85 8.69 2.69
C ASP A 107 28.92 9.41 3.66
N GLY A 108 29.33 10.58 4.15
CA GLY A 108 28.52 11.40 5.06
C GLY A 108 27.27 11.95 4.38
N LEU A 109 27.40 12.44 3.15
CA LEU A 109 26.29 12.96 2.34
C LEU A 109 25.34 11.85 1.87
N ALA A 110 25.87 10.66 1.54
CA ALA A 110 25.07 9.52 1.10
C ALA A 110 24.18 8.92 2.21
N LYS A 111 24.46 9.21 3.49
CA LYS A 111 23.77 8.63 4.65
C LYS A 111 22.38 9.24 4.89
N LEU A 112 21.43 8.98 3.99
CA LEU A 112 20.05 9.48 4.06
C LEU A 112 19.13 8.66 5.00
N GLY A 113 19.55 7.47 5.41
CA GLY A 113 19.04 6.73 6.58
C GLY A 113 17.51 6.65 6.70
N GLN A 114 16.96 7.37 7.70
CA GLN A 114 15.55 7.37 8.11
C GLN A 114 14.62 8.22 7.23
N THR A 115 15.18 8.92 6.25
CA THR A 115 14.39 9.72 5.32
C THR A 115 13.76 8.83 4.25
N ILE A 116 12.81 9.37 3.49
CA ILE A 116 12.23 8.68 2.32
C ILE A 116 13.18 8.63 1.11
N TYR A 117 14.39 9.14 1.25
CA TYR A 117 15.35 9.30 0.16
C TYR A 117 16.43 8.23 0.16
N TYR A 118 17.00 7.99 -1.02
CA TYR A 118 18.29 7.31 -1.16
C TYR A 118 19.17 8.12 -2.12
N ALA A 119 20.47 8.15 -1.85
CA ALA A 119 21.42 8.82 -2.72
C ALA A 119 21.64 7.96 -3.98
N CYS A 120 21.31 8.52 -5.15
CA CYS A 120 21.54 7.88 -6.45
C CYS A 120 22.96 8.17 -6.92
N GLU A 121 23.33 9.45 -6.93
CA GLU A 121 24.69 9.91 -7.24
C GLU A 121 25.16 10.92 -6.18
N VAL A 122 26.46 10.86 -5.83
CA VAL A 122 27.09 11.83 -4.92
C VAL A 122 28.37 12.36 -5.55
N GLN A 123 28.33 13.61 -5.99
CA GLN A 123 29.46 14.33 -6.57
C GLN A 123 30.00 15.35 -5.57
N VAL A 124 31.32 15.38 -5.42
CA VAL A 124 32.02 16.36 -4.58
C VAL A 124 33.04 17.07 -5.46
N THR A 125 32.80 18.35 -5.71
CA THR A 125 33.59 19.23 -6.59
C THR A 125 34.10 20.40 -5.78
N LEU A 126 35.19 20.16 -5.04
CA LEU A 126 35.87 21.17 -4.24
C LEU A 126 37.26 21.45 -4.84
N PRO A 127 37.74 22.71 -4.79
CA PRO A 127 39.07 23.07 -5.29
C PRO A 127 40.21 22.43 -4.47
N ALA A 128 39.96 22.15 -3.20
CA ALA A 128 40.84 21.41 -2.31
C ALA A 128 40.02 20.43 -1.45
N ALA A 129 40.65 19.38 -0.93
CA ALA A 129 39.97 18.45 -0.03
C ALA A 129 39.80 19.07 1.36
N LEU A 130 38.62 19.63 1.62
CA LEU A 130 38.31 20.32 2.87
C LEU A 130 37.91 19.33 3.97
N PHE A 131 38.37 19.59 5.19
CA PHE A 131 37.93 18.85 6.37
C PHE A 131 36.63 19.46 6.93
N VAL A 132 35.57 18.66 6.97
CA VAL A 132 34.29 19.05 7.56
C VAL A 132 33.99 18.14 8.76
N PRO A 133 33.75 18.70 9.96
CA PRO A 133 33.36 17.92 11.11
C PRO A 133 32.07 17.12 10.86
N ASN A 134 32.03 15.86 11.28
CA ASN A 134 30.89 14.97 11.05
C ASN A 134 29.57 15.51 11.62
N SER A 135 29.60 16.20 12.77
CA SER A 135 28.42 16.84 13.36
C SER A 135 27.84 17.90 12.42
N LEU A 136 28.71 18.75 11.87
CA LEU A 136 28.34 19.83 10.97
C LEU A 136 27.84 19.29 9.62
N LEU A 137 28.53 18.29 9.06
CA LEU A 137 28.09 17.63 7.83
C LEU A 137 26.72 16.96 8.00
N ASN A 138 26.48 16.32 9.14
CA ASN A 138 25.19 15.71 9.46
C ASN A 138 24.07 16.73 9.60
N GLN A 139 24.35 17.87 10.24
CA GLN A 139 23.40 18.96 10.36
C GLN A 139 23.08 19.55 8.98
N PHE A 140 24.10 19.90 8.21
CA PHE A 140 23.97 20.49 6.87
C PHE A 140 23.14 19.60 5.93
N ARG A 141 23.41 18.28 5.96
CA ARG A 141 22.65 17.30 5.20
C ARG A 141 21.17 17.23 5.65
N ARG A 142 20.89 17.27 6.96
CA ARG A 142 19.51 17.21 7.48
C ARG A 142 18.72 18.44 7.05
N GLU A 143 19.29 19.63 7.23
CA GLU A 143 18.66 20.89 6.82
C GLU A 143 18.36 20.90 5.32
N ALA A 144 19.30 20.46 4.48
CA ALA A 144 19.08 20.36 3.04
C ALA A 144 17.96 19.38 2.67
N ILE A 145 17.83 18.26 3.39
CA ILE A 145 16.73 17.31 3.19
C ILE A 145 15.39 17.91 3.61
N ASP A 146 15.33 18.64 4.73
CA ASP A 146 14.10 19.31 5.19
C ASP A 146 13.66 20.40 4.18
N MET A 147 14.62 21.11 3.58
CA MET A 147 14.36 22.04 2.47
C MET A 147 13.82 21.32 1.23
N LEU A 148 14.39 20.16 0.89
CA LEU A 148 13.91 19.35 -0.24
C LEU A 148 12.49 18.87 -0.01
N ASP A 149 12.16 18.38 1.20
CA ASP A 149 10.79 17.99 1.58
C ASP A 149 9.81 19.14 1.38
N THR A 150 10.17 20.33 1.86
CA THR A 150 9.35 21.53 1.71
C THR A 150 9.14 21.90 0.24
N ALA A 151 10.22 21.89 -0.56
CA ALA A 151 10.16 22.19 -1.98
C ALA A 151 9.31 21.18 -2.77
N ARG A 152 9.42 19.89 -2.43
CA ARG A 152 8.61 18.81 -3.03
C ARG A 152 7.14 18.95 -2.71
N LEU A 153 6.80 19.23 -1.44
CA LEU A 153 5.41 19.48 -1.04
C LEU A 153 4.83 20.72 -1.72
N ALA A 154 5.61 21.80 -1.85
CA ALA A 154 5.16 23.03 -2.52
C ALA A 154 4.89 22.82 -4.02
N ARG A 155 5.65 21.95 -4.68
CA ARG A 155 5.46 21.63 -6.12
C ARG A 155 4.49 20.48 -6.37
N TYR A 156 4.01 19.81 -5.31
CA TYR A 156 3.09 18.69 -5.45
C TYR A 156 1.77 19.14 -6.09
N GLN A 157 1.49 18.64 -7.29
CA GLN A 157 0.21 18.85 -7.96
C GLN A 157 -0.69 17.66 -7.71
N ARG A 158 -1.77 17.88 -6.95
CA ARG A 158 -2.77 16.84 -6.71
C ARG A 158 -3.41 16.42 -8.04
N GLY A 159 -3.30 15.13 -8.37
CA GLY A 159 -3.99 14.55 -9.52
C GLY A 159 -5.49 14.83 -9.45
N ARG A 160 -6.02 15.43 -10.52
CA ARG A 160 -7.46 15.66 -10.66
C ARG A 160 -8.08 14.55 -11.50
N ARG A 161 -9.36 14.28 -11.26
CA ARG A 161 -10.15 13.39 -12.12
C ARG A 161 -10.07 13.93 -13.56
N LYS A 162 -9.73 13.07 -14.52
CA LYS A 162 -9.79 13.42 -15.95
C LYS A 162 -11.21 13.87 -16.31
N PRO A 163 -11.38 14.85 -17.21
CA PRO A 163 -12.71 15.24 -17.68
C PRO A 163 -13.41 14.04 -18.30
N VAL A 164 -14.75 14.07 -18.29
CA VAL A 164 -15.55 13.07 -19.00
C VAL A 164 -15.29 13.22 -20.50
N ALA A 165 -15.14 12.12 -21.22
CA ALA A 165 -14.92 12.13 -22.67
C ALA A 165 -16.12 12.74 -23.43
N GLN A 166 -15.86 13.29 -24.61
CA GLN A 166 -16.88 13.77 -25.54
C GLN A 166 -16.76 13.02 -26.88
N PRO A 167 -17.80 12.30 -27.33
CA PRO A 167 -19.08 12.10 -26.64
C PRO A 167 -18.94 11.26 -25.35
N ALA A 168 -19.93 11.39 -24.46
CA ALA A 168 -19.95 10.61 -23.23
C ALA A 168 -19.93 9.10 -23.55
N PRO A 169 -19.14 8.29 -22.82
CA PRO A 169 -19.10 6.86 -23.04
C PRO A 169 -20.47 6.23 -22.75
N VAL A 170 -20.96 5.37 -23.63
CA VAL A 170 -22.22 4.65 -23.39
C VAL A 170 -21.92 3.37 -22.60
N TYR A 171 -22.73 3.08 -21.59
CA TYR A 171 -22.62 1.85 -20.81
C TYR A 171 -23.01 0.65 -21.70
N PRO A 172 -22.28 -0.49 -21.67
CA PRO A 172 -22.53 -1.58 -22.61
C PRO A 172 -23.91 -2.24 -22.52
N GLN A 173 -24.56 -2.15 -21.36
CA GLN A 173 -25.88 -2.74 -21.10
C GLN A 173 -26.93 -1.66 -20.98
N THR A 174 -28.10 -1.88 -21.57
CA THR A 174 -29.26 -0.96 -21.47
C THR A 174 -30.17 -1.29 -20.29
N HIS A 175 -30.05 -2.50 -19.72
CA HIS A 175 -30.75 -2.95 -18.52
C HIS A 175 -29.76 -3.49 -17.50
N LEU A 176 -29.85 -2.97 -16.28
CA LEU A 176 -29.10 -3.45 -15.13
C LEU A 176 -30.06 -4.15 -14.16
N SER A 177 -29.83 -5.44 -13.93
CA SER A 177 -30.56 -6.18 -12.92
C SER A 177 -30.04 -5.89 -11.50
N PHE A 178 -30.70 -6.44 -10.48
CA PHE A 178 -30.29 -6.32 -9.07
C PHE A 178 -28.82 -6.70 -8.82
N LEU A 179 -28.22 -7.53 -9.70
CA LEU A 179 -26.81 -7.94 -9.66
C LEU A 179 -25.82 -6.77 -9.83
N ALA A 180 -26.25 -5.68 -10.46
CA ALA A 180 -25.42 -4.49 -10.64
C ALA A 180 -25.27 -3.64 -9.37
N ASN A 181 -25.98 -3.99 -8.29
CA ASN A 181 -25.98 -3.32 -6.99
C ASN A 181 -26.13 -1.79 -7.08
N VAL A 182 -27.05 -1.32 -7.93
CA VAL A 182 -27.34 0.10 -8.07
C VAL A 182 -28.31 0.54 -6.97
N TYR A 183 -27.78 0.72 -5.76
CA TYR A 183 -28.60 0.96 -4.57
C TYR A 183 -29.07 2.41 -4.41
N ASN A 184 -28.16 3.38 -4.52
CA ASN A 184 -28.45 4.79 -4.22
C ASN A 184 -28.86 5.61 -5.47
N HIS A 185 -29.54 6.75 -5.25
CA HIS A 185 -30.04 7.60 -6.34
C HIS A 185 -28.92 8.16 -7.25
N LYS A 186 -27.77 8.54 -6.69
CA LYS A 186 -26.63 9.06 -7.47
C LYS A 186 -26.08 8.02 -8.45
N ALA A 187 -26.06 6.75 -8.04
CA ALA A 187 -25.67 5.65 -8.92
C ALA A 187 -26.69 5.47 -10.05
N ARG A 188 -27.99 5.53 -9.75
CA ARG A 188 -29.05 5.48 -10.79
C ARG A 188 -28.90 6.62 -11.81
N GLU A 189 -28.75 7.86 -11.34
CA GLU A 189 -28.52 9.02 -12.21
C GLU A 189 -27.27 8.87 -13.08
N PHE A 190 -26.20 8.32 -12.51
CA PHE A 190 -24.97 8.04 -13.25
C PHE A 190 -25.24 7.06 -14.40
N TYR A 191 -25.87 5.92 -14.14
CA TYR A 191 -26.12 4.91 -15.17
C TYR A 191 -27.11 5.39 -16.24
N HIS A 192 -28.17 6.10 -15.86
CA HIS A 192 -29.09 6.72 -16.82
C HIS A 192 -28.39 7.73 -17.73
N ARG A 193 -27.49 8.56 -17.18
CA ARG A 193 -26.69 9.51 -17.97
C ARG A 193 -25.85 8.83 -19.04
N TYR A 194 -25.41 7.60 -18.80
CA TYR A 194 -24.60 6.82 -19.73
C TYR A 194 -25.42 5.78 -20.53
N GLY A 195 -26.73 5.98 -20.67
CA GLY A 195 -27.56 5.24 -21.62
C GLY A 195 -28.25 3.98 -21.08
N VAL A 196 -28.13 3.69 -19.78
CA VAL A 196 -28.93 2.63 -19.15
C VAL A 196 -30.38 3.10 -19.05
N GLN A 197 -31.31 2.31 -19.54
CA GLN A 197 -32.74 2.65 -19.58
C GLN A 197 -33.50 2.08 -18.38
N LEU A 198 -33.21 0.82 -18.04
CA LEU A 198 -33.87 0.11 -16.94
C LEU A 198 -32.84 -0.27 -15.87
N ILE A 199 -33.16 0.00 -14.61
CA ILE A 199 -32.31 -0.33 -13.47
C ILE A 199 -33.21 -0.94 -12.39
N ASP A 200 -33.09 -2.25 -12.19
CA ASP A 200 -33.83 -2.95 -11.15
C ASP A 200 -33.34 -2.50 -9.76
N ALA A 201 -34.17 -2.69 -8.75
CA ALA A 201 -33.76 -2.42 -7.39
C ALA A 201 -32.59 -3.32 -6.99
N ALA A 202 -31.54 -2.74 -6.40
CA ALA A 202 -30.51 -3.53 -5.74
C ALA A 202 -31.16 -4.46 -4.71
N TYR A 203 -30.58 -5.64 -4.52
CA TYR A 203 -31.14 -6.67 -3.64
C TYR A 203 -31.36 -6.16 -2.20
N GLU A 204 -30.45 -5.31 -1.72
CA GLU A 204 -30.47 -4.68 -0.40
C GLU A 204 -31.63 -3.68 -0.23
N ALA A 205 -32.32 -3.29 -1.31
CA ALA A 205 -33.54 -2.49 -1.23
C ALA A 205 -34.79 -3.32 -0.87
N HIS A 206 -34.64 -4.65 -0.72
CA HIS A 206 -35.69 -5.58 -0.29
C HIS A 206 -36.97 -5.55 -1.15
N GLN A 207 -36.84 -5.21 -2.43
CA GLN A 207 -37.96 -5.20 -3.38
C GLN A 207 -38.13 -6.55 -4.08
N GLU A 208 -37.03 -7.30 -4.23
CA GLU A 208 -37.04 -8.69 -4.70
C GLU A 208 -37.43 -9.62 -3.54
N LYS A 209 -38.64 -10.20 -3.61
CA LYS A 209 -39.19 -11.07 -2.56
C LYS A 209 -38.97 -12.57 -2.79
N GLY A 210 -38.41 -12.94 -3.95
CA GLY A 210 -38.15 -14.32 -4.33
C GLY A 210 -36.73 -14.77 -4.01
N ASP A 211 -36.48 -16.08 -4.18
CA ASP A 211 -35.13 -16.64 -4.14
C ASP A 211 -34.34 -16.17 -5.37
N VAL A 212 -33.48 -15.16 -5.18
CA VAL A 212 -32.63 -14.61 -6.24
C VAL A 212 -31.15 -14.89 -6.00
N PRO A 213 -30.36 -15.15 -7.06
CA PRO A 213 -28.93 -15.41 -6.92
C PRO A 213 -28.16 -14.14 -6.51
N VAL A 214 -27.75 -14.03 -5.25
CA VAL A 214 -26.99 -12.87 -4.73
C VAL A 214 -25.50 -12.92 -5.10
N MET A 215 -24.99 -14.11 -5.46
CA MET A 215 -23.59 -14.31 -5.83
C MET A 215 -23.49 -15.36 -6.93
N ILE A 216 -22.76 -15.03 -8.00
CA ILE A 216 -22.44 -15.96 -9.10
C ILE A 216 -20.92 -16.18 -9.06
N THR A 217 -20.48 -17.38 -8.67
CA THR A 217 -19.06 -17.74 -8.68
C THR A 217 -18.71 -18.51 -9.94
N ARG A 218 -17.61 -18.14 -10.62
CA ARG A 218 -17.11 -18.87 -11.81
C ARG A 218 -16.75 -20.32 -11.49
N HIS A 219 -16.30 -20.57 -10.27
CA HIS A 219 -16.05 -21.91 -9.75
C HIS A 219 -17.06 -22.19 -8.63
N CYS A 220 -17.85 -23.24 -8.80
CA CYS A 220 -18.73 -23.70 -7.75
C CYS A 220 -17.91 -24.56 -6.79
N LEU A 221 -17.63 -24.06 -5.58
CA LEU A 221 -16.93 -24.84 -4.55
C LEU A 221 -17.65 -26.17 -4.27
N ARG A 222 -18.97 -26.21 -4.46
CA ARG A 222 -19.78 -27.43 -4.34
C ARG A 222 -19.57 -28.44 -5.48
N PHE A 223 -19.12 -27.99 -6.65
CA PHE A 223 -18.75 -28.86 -7.76
C PHE A 223 -17.30 -29.33 -7.63
N GLY A 224 -16.38 -28.46 -7.20
CA GLY A 224 -14.98 -28.79 -6.95
C GLY A 224 -14.74 -29.63 -5.68
N VAL A 225 -15.64 -29.51 -4.69
CA VAL A 225 -15.61 -30.27 -3.44
C VAL A 225 -16.92 -31.06 -3.35
N GLN A 226 -16.87 -32.36 -3.68
CA GLN A 226 -18.01 -33.31 -3.67
C GLN A 226 -18.63 -33.54 -2.26
N SER A 227 -18.88 -32.52 -1.45
CA SER A 227 -19.26 -32.72 -0.04
C SER A 227 -20.28 -31.75 0.54
N LEU A 228 -21.05 -31.01 -0.27
CA LEU A 228 -22.19 -30.25 0.25
C LEU A 228 -23.51 -30.93 -0.13
N SER A 229 -24.04 -31.73 0.81
CA SER A 229 -25.35 -32.37 0.70
C SER A 229 -26.47 -31.32 0.58
N LYS A 230 -27.55 -31.68 -0.13
CA LYS A 230 -28.75 -30.86 -0.26
C LYS A 230 -29.53 -30.91 1.05
N THR A 231 -29.57 -29.81 1.81
CA THR A 231 -30.69 -29.54 2.71
C THR A 231 -31.58 -28.51 2.03
N GLY A 232 -32.72 -29.00 1.57
CA GLY A 232 -33.71 -28.25 0.79
C GLY A 232 -34.62 -29.27 0.14
N GLU A 233 -35.63 -29.72 0.89
CA GLU A 233 -36.66 -30.65 0.45
C GLU A 233 -37.28 -30.15 -0.87
N ARG A 234 -37.38 -31.05 -1.86
CA ARG A 234 -38.39 -30.91 -2.90
C ARG A 234 -39.75 -31.13 -2.23
N LYS A 235 -40.63 -30.14 -2.27
CA LYS A 235 -42.06 -30.40 -2.23
C LYS A 235 -42.66 -29.82 -3.51
N TYR A 236 -43.40 -30.69 -4.20
CA TYR A 236 -44.33 -30.32 -5.28
C TYR A 236 -45.40 -29.39 -4.73
#